data_AF-A0A7Y1SKU7-F1
#
_entry.id   AF-A0A7Y1SKU7-F1
#
_cell.length_a   1.000
_cell.length_b   1.000
_cell.length_c   1.000
_cell.angle_alpha   90.00
_cell.angle_beta   90.00
_cell.angle_gamma   90.00
#
_symmetry.space_group_name_H-M   'P 1'
#
loop_
_entity.id
_entity.type
_entity.pdbx_description
1 polymer ?
#
loop_
_entity_poly.entity_id
_entity_poly.type
_entity_poly.pdbx_seq_one_letter_code
_entity_poly.pdbx_strand_id
1 'polypeptide(L)' 'MDDDILDQQVLQQELKQLREAHRQLDNEIQALRETGAVDMLKVGRMKKIKLKLKDKIAAIEDSLTPDIIA' A
#
# COMPACT_ATOMS: atom_id res chain seq x y z
N MET A 1 -8.62 -11.41 -26.72
CA MET A 1 -8.54 -11.69 -25.26
C MET A 1 -7.12 -11.37 -24.80
N ASP A 2 -6.67 -10.14 -25.09
CA ASP A 2 -5.33 -9.66 -24.70
C ASP A 2 -5.45 -8.48 -23.73
N ASP A 3 -6.57 -7.75 -23.76
CA ASP A 3 -6.86 -6.64 -22.84
C ASP A 3 -6.92 -7.09 -21.37
N ASP A 4 -7.53 -8.25 -21.07
CA ASP A 4 -7.66 -8.74 -19.68
C ASP A 4 -6.30 -9.07 -19.03
N ILE A 5 -5.33 -9.56 -19.81
CA ILE A 5 -3.98 -9.88 -19.31
C ILE A 5 -3.20 -8.59 -19.00
N LEU A 6 -3.38 -7.56 -19.83
CA LEU A 6 -2.75 -6.25 -19.63
C LEU A 6 -3.28 -5.59 -18.36
N ASP A 7 -4.59 -5.65 -18.12
CA ASP A 7 -5.23 -5.10 -16.92
C ASP A 7 -4.74 -5.80 -15.65
N GLN A 8 -4.62 -7.14 -15.65
CA GLN A 8 -4.05 -7.87 -14.51
C GLN A 8 -2.59 -7.49 -14.24
N GLN A 9 -1.76 -7.32 -15.28
CA GLN A 9 -0.37 -6.91 -15.11
C GLN A 9 -0.25 -5.48 -14.55
N VAL A 10 -1.10 -4.56 -15.02
CA VAL A 10 -1.16 -3.18 -14.51
C VAL A 10 -1.54 -3.18 -13.03
N LEU A 11 -2.59 -3.92 -12.64
CA LEU A 11 -3.03 -4.04 -11.25
C LEU A 11 -1.95 -4.67 -10.36
N GLN A 12 -1.23 -5.69 -10.83
CA GLN A 12 -0.11 -6.29 -10.10
C GLN A 12 1.05 -5.31 -9.91
N GLN A 13 1.35 -4.50 -10.93
CA GLN A 13 2.39 -3.50 -10.84
C GLN A 13 2.02 -2.38 -9.86
N GLU A 14 0.78 -1.90 -9.90
CA GLU A 14 0.25 -0.92 -8.95
C GLU A 14 0.26 -1.48 -7.51
N LEU A 15 -0.16 -2.74 -7.33
CA LEU A 15 -0.11 -3.43 -6.03
C LEU A 15 1.31 -3.46 -5.47
N LYS A 16 2.31 -3.76 -6.31
CA LYS A 16 3.72 -3.77 -5.90
C LYS A 16 4.19 -2.38 -5.46
N GLN A 17 3.85 -1.33 -6.22
CA GLN A 17 4.18 0.05 -5.88
C GLN A 17 3.53 0.48 -4.57
N LEU A 18 2.25 0.16 -4.35
CA LEU A 18 1.54 0.47 -3.11
C LEU A 18 2.15 -0.23 -1.90
N ARG A 19 2.52 -1.51 -2.04
CA ARG A 19 3.20 -2.28 -0.98
C ARG A 19 4.58 -1.69 -0.64
N GLU A 20 5.33 -1.26 -1.64
CA GLU A 20 6.63 -0.62 -1.44
C GLU A 20 6.49 0.74 -0.75
N ALA A 21 5.54 1.58 -1.19
CA ALA A 21 5.22 2.85 -0.55
C ALA A 21 4.76 2.65 0.91
N HIS A 22 3.93 1.65 1.18
CA HIS A 22 3.50 1.30 2.53
C HIS A 22 4.69 0.92 3.43
N ARG A 23 5.66 0.16 2.89
CA ARG A 23 6.87 -0.23 3.62
C ARG A 23 7.78 0.97 3.91
N GLN A 24 7.94 1.88 2.94
CA GLN A 24 8.69 3.12 3.14
C GLN A 24 8.06 3.98 4.25
N LEU A 25 6.73 4.10 4.25
CA LEU A 25 6.00 4.81 5.29
C LEU A 25 6.22 4.21 6.68
N ASP A 26 6.31 2.88 6.79
CA ASP A 26 6.65 2.23 8.05
C ASP A 26 8.06 2.54 8.52
N ASN A 27 9.04 2.52 7.60
CA ASN A 27 10.41 2.88 7.91
C ASN A 27 10.52 4.35 8.36
N GLU A 28 9.80 5.27 7.72
CA GLU A 28 9.73 6.67 8.14
C GLU A 28 9.11 6.83 9.53
N ILE A 29 8.01 6.11 9.81
CA ILE A 29 7.37 6.09 11.14
C ILE A 29 8.37 5.59 12.19
N GLN A 30 9.12 4.54 11.89
CA GLN A 30 10.11 3.97 12.80
C GLN A 30 11.27 4.93 13.05
N ALA A 31 11.85 5.51 11.99
CA ALA A 31 12.92 6.51 12.11
C ALA A 31 12.49 7.73 12.94
N LEU A 32 11.24 8.19 12.77
CA LEU A 32 10.68 9.28 13.57
C LEU A 32 10.46 8.91 15.05
N ARG A 33 10.26 7.62 15.36
CA ARG A 33 10.22 7.14 16.74
C ARG A 33 11.61 7.07 17.37
N GLU A 34 12.60 6.60 16.61
CA GLU A 34 13.98 6.43 17.08
C GLU A 34 14.69 7.76 17.31
N THR A 35 14.41 8.77 16.48
CA THR A 35 14.97 10.13 16.61
C THR A 35 14.40 10.94 17.79
N GLY A 36 13.40 10.43 18.51
CA GLY A 36 12.81 11.07 19.70
C GLY A 36 12.00 12.34 19.43
N ALA A 37 12.12 12.94 18.24
CA ALA A 37 11.27 14.00 17.72
C ALA A 37 9.96 13.42 17.21
N VAL A 38 9.14 12.88 18.13
CA VAL A 38 7.82 12.36 17.80
C VAL A 38 6.89 13.54 17.51
N ASP A 39 6.97 14.06 16.29
CA ASP A 39 5.96 14.95 15.75
C ASP A 39 4.66 14.15 15.62
N MET A 40 3.82 14.21 16.65
CA MET A 40 2.56 13.48 16.72
C MET A 40 1.64 13.84 15.55
N LEU A 41 1.72 15.06 14.99
CA LEU A 41 0.97 15.45 13.81
C LEU A 41 1.50 14.77 12.55
N LYS A 42 2.83 14.64 12.41
CA LYS A 42 3.43 13.91 11.28
C LYS A 42 3.12 12.42 11.37
N VAL A 43 3.26 11.81 12.55
CA VAL A 43 2.89 10.39 12.78
C VAL A 43 1.40 10.14 12.53
N GLY A 44 0.52 11.03 12.97
CA GLY A 44 -0.92 10.93 12.69
C GLY A 44 -1.24 10.99 11.19
N ARG A 45 -0.62 11.91 10.45
CA ARG A 45 -0.75 12.00 8.99
C ARG A 45 -0.25 10.74 8.28
N MET A 46 0.92 10.25 8.66
CA MET A 46 1.50 9.02 8.10
C MET A 46 0.63 7.79 8.36
N LYS A 47 0.09 7.62 9.58
CA LYS A 47 -0.85 6.52 9.87
C LYS A 47 -2.11 6.59 9.01
N LYS A 48 -2.65 7.80 8.76
CA LYS A 48 -3.80 7.99 7.89
C LYS A 48 -3.48 7.64 6.43
N ILE A 49 -2.28 7.99 5.96
CA ILE A 49 -1.80 7.61 4.61
C ILE A 49 -1.62 6.08 4.55
N LYS A 50 -1.00 5.48 5.56
CA LYS A 50 -0.80 4.03 5.66
C LYS A 50 -2.12 3.26 5.61
N LEU A 51 -3.14 3.74 6.30
CA LEU A 51 -4.49 3.15 6.25
C LEU A 51 -5.06 3.20 4.82
N LYS A 52 -5.00 4.37 4.16
CA LYS A 52 -5.45 4.51 2.77
C LYS A 52 -4.69 3.60 1.80
N LEU A 53 -3.38 3.44 1.98
CA LEU A 53 -2.58 2.52 1.17
C LEU A 53 -3.03 1.08 1.37
N LYS A 54 -3.29 0.68 2.63
CA LYS A 54 -3.83 -0.65 2.94
C LYS A 54 -5.20 -0.87 2.30
N ASP A 55 -6.10 0.12 2.37
CA ASP A 55 -7.44 0.02 1.77
C ASP A 55 -7.36 -0.13 0.24
N LYS A 56 -6.44 0.61 -0.40
CA LYS A 56 -6.18 0.47 -1.84
C LYS A 56 -5.59 -0.89 -2.22
N ILE A 57 -4.62 -1.38 -1.42
CA ILE A 57 -4.03 -2.71 -1.59
C ILE A 57 -5.14 -3.76 -1.53
N ALA A 58 -6.02 -3.69 -0.52
CA ALA A 58 -7.14 -4.61 -0.38
C ALA A 58 -8.10 -4.53 -1.57
N ALA A 59 -8.44 -3.35 -2.06
CA ALA A 59 -9.32 -3.20 -3.23
C ALA A 59 -8.72 -3.80 -4.51
N ILE A 60 -7.41 -3.62 -4.75
CA ILE A 60 -6.72 -4.22 -5.90
C ILE A 60 -6.57 -5.73 -5.71
N GLU A 61 -6.26 -6.19 -4.50
CA GLU A 61 -6.23 -7.61 -4.16
C GLU A 61 -7.60 -8.25 -4.36
N ASP A 62 -8.69 -7.62 -3.95
CA ASP A 62 -10.07 -8.09 -4.15
C ASP A 62 -10.45 -8.14 -5.65
N SER A 63 -9.86 -7.28 -6.48
CA SER A 63 -10.03 -7.31 -7.94
C SER A 63 -9.17 -8.37 -8.63
N LEU A 64 -8.04 -8.77 -8.02
CA LEU A 64 -7.13 -9.80 -8.52
C LEU A 64 -7.40 -11.20 -7.94
N THR A 65 -8.04 -11.29 -6.77
CA THR A 65 -8.41 -12.54 -6.09
C THR A 65 -9.68 -13.26 -6.57
N PRO A 66 -10.55 -12.76 -7.48
CA PRO A 66 -11.67 -13.59 -7.93
C PRO A 66 -11.21 -14.88 -8.64
N ASP A 67 -9.94 -14.96 -9.06
CA ASP A 67 -9.30 -16.14 -9.67
C ASP A 67 -8.56 -17.08 -8.68
N ILE A 68 -8.34 -16.69 -7.41
CA ILE A 68 -7.47 -17.44 -6.48
C ILE A 68 -8.28 -18.28 -5.46
N ILE A 69 -9.58 -18.01 -5.32
CA ILE A 69 -10.50 -18.73 -4.43
C ILE A 69 -11.68 -19.32 -5.23
N ALA A 70 -11.41 -19.92 -6.38
CA ALA A 70 -12.35 -20.71 -7.19
C ALA A 70 -11.82 -22.14 -7.40
#